data_AF-A0A972M3C1-F1
#
_entry.id   AF-A0A972M3C1-F1
#
_cell.length_a   1.000
_cell.length_b   1.000
_cell.length_c   1.000
_cell.angle_alpha   90.00
_cell.angle_beta   90.00
_cell.angle_gamma   90.00
#
_symmetry.space_group_name_H-M   'P 1'
#
loop_
_entity.id
_entity.type
_entity.pdbx_description
1 polymer ?
#
loop_
_entity_poly.entity_id
_entity_poly.type
_entity_poly.pdbx_seq_one_letter_code
_entity_poly.pdbx_strand_id
1 'polypeptide(L)'
;QLINYYTEKKAAVVFDSGVLFRGGKEKSIRAKFVKNDLIEAVILLPEKIFYNTNAPGVIIVLNKNKAQERKGKILFINASRKYIPHPEIKKLNTLSEENIKRISEVYKEFKEIEGFSKIVELKEVANNDYNLNVSIYVSPLEEEEKIDLREEYEKLKKLNKEYSEKFKLVEGYIEEALKVLGEI
;
A
#
# COMPACT_ATOMS: atom_id res chain seq x y z
N GLN A 1 5.49 -12.24 -14.33
CA GLN A 1 5.32 -12.73 -15.72
C GLN A 1 5.09 -14.24 -15.76
N LEU A 2 5.92 -15.04 -15.09
CA LEU A 2 5.74 -16.51 -15.00
C LEU A 2 4.39 -16.94 -14.42
N ILE A 3 3.91 -16.31 -13.35
CA ILE A 3 2.60 -16.64 -12.75
C ILE A 3 1.47 -16.45 -13.77
N ASN A 4 1.49 -15.34 -14.53
CA ASN A 4 0.50 -15.13 -15.59
C ASN A 4 0.63 -16.16 -16.74
N TYR A 5 1.82 -16.72 -16.96
CA TYR A 5 2.03 -17.75 -17.97
C TYR A 5 1.48 -19.11 -17.52
N TYR A 6 1.78 -19.55 -16.30
CA TYR A 6 1.35 -20.85 -15.77
C TYR A 6 -0.09 -20.90 -15.25
N THR A 7 -0.68 -19.74 -14.94
CA THR A 7 -2.05 -19.70 -14.42
C THR A 7 -3.04 -19.84 -15.56
N GLU A 8 -3.79 -20.95 -15.60
CA GLU A 8 -4.81 -21.14 -16.63
C GLU A 8 -6.00 -20.19 -16.44
N LYS A 9 -6.40 -19.89 -15.20
CA LYS A 9 -7.59 -19.06 -14.93
C LYS A 9 -7.34 -17.97 -13.88
N LYS A 10 -7.04 -18.35 -12.63
CA LYS A 10 -6.95 -17.44 -11.48
C LYS A 10 -5.78 -17.78 -10.57
N ALA A 11 -5.10 -16.77 -10.05
CA ALA A 11 -4.02 -16.89 -9.07
C ALA A 11 -4.13 -15.78 -8.03
N ALA A 12 -3.68 -16.06 -6.80
CA ALA A 12 -3.50 -15.06 -5.76
C ALA A 12 -2.02 -15.05 -5.35
N VAL A 13 -1.43 -13.87 -5.31
CA VAL A 13 0.00 -13.71 -5.05
C VAL A 13 0.21 -12.68 -3.96
N VAL A 14 1.06 -13.02 -3.00
CA VAL A 14 1.47 -12.13 -1.92
C VAL A 14 2.70 -11.34 -2.38
N PHE A 15 2.64 -10.02 -2.21
CA PHE A 15 3.75 -9.10 -2.47
C PHE A 15 3.98 -8.18 -1.28
N ASP A 16 5.15 -7.52 -1.25
CA ASP A 16 5.30 -6.31 -0.45
C ASP A 16 4.48 -5.16 -1.06
N SER A 17 4.06 -4.20 -0.23
CA SER A 17 3.22 -3.07 -0.68
C SER A 17 3.86 -2.19 -1.77
N GLY A 18 5.18 -2.21 -1.94
CA GLY A 18 5.87 -1.36 -2.91
C GLY A 18 5.48 -1.63 -4.37
N VAL A 19 5.09 -2.86 -4.72
CA VAL A 19 4.67 -3.22 -6.08
C VAL A 19 3.46 -2.40 -6.58
N LEU A 20 2.69 -1.82 -5.66
CA LEU A 20 1.47 -1.07 -5.95
C LEU A 20 1.75 0.32 -6.54
N PHE A 21 2.90 0.92 -6.22
CA PHE A 21 3.17 2.32 -6.54
C PHE A 21 4.57 2.59 -7.09
N ARG A 22 5.53 1.67 -6.97
CA ARG A 22 6.88 1.86 -7.53
C ARG A 22 6.83 2.20 -9.02
N GLY A 23 7.68 3.15 -9.42
CA GLY A 23 7.75 3.73 -10.75
C GLY A 23 8.52 2.89 -11.77
N GLY A 24 8.96 3.53 -12.86
CA GLY A 24 9.85 2.92 -13.85
C GLY A 24 9.30 1.65 -14.51
N LYS A 25 10.11 0.58 -14.55
CA LYS A 25 9.73 -0.70 -15.18
C LYS A 25 8.56 -1.38 -14.46
N GLU A 26 8.49 -1.29 -13.13
CA GLU A 26 7.39 -1.88 -12.35
C GLU A 26 6.05 -1.24 -12.69
N LYS A 27 6.01 0.10 -12.81
CA LYS A 27 4.83 0.83 -13.28
C LYS A 27 4.40 0.37 -14.67
N SER A 28 5.33 0.24 -15.61
CA SER A 28 5.02 -0.25 -16.96
C SER A 28 4.43 -1.66 -16.97
N ILE A 29 4.92 -2.55 -16.09
CA ILE A 29 4.35 -3.90 -15.91
C ILE A 29 2.95 -3.79 -15.32
N ARG A 30 2.77 -3.07 -14.20
CA ARG A 30 1.49 -2.87 -13.54
C ARG A 30 0.43 -2.30 -14.48
N ALA A 31 0.79 -1.27 -15.26
CA ALA A 31 -0.08 -0.69 -16.29
C ALA A 31 -0.53 -1.71 -17.33
N LYS A 32 0.35 -2.63 -17.78
CA LYS A 32 -0.04 -3.71 -18.70
C LYS A 32 -1.04 -4.67 -18.05
N PHE A 33 -0.86 -5.01 -16.77
CA PHE A 33 -1.79 -5.90 -16.06
C PHE A 33 -3.17 -5.24 -15.88
N VAL A 34 -3.21 -3.96 -15.55
CA VAL A 34 -4.46 -3.17 -15.44
C VAL A 34 -5.14 -3.06 -16.81
N LYS A 35 -4.40 -2.65 -17.86
CA LYS A 35 -4.96 -2.48 -19.22
C LYS A 35 -5.54 -3.77 -19.81
N ASN A 36 -4.93 -4.92 -19.49
CA ASN A 36 -5.42 -6.22 -19.93
C ASN A 36 -6.50 -6.81 -19.00
N ASP A 37 -7.03 -6.02 -18.06
CA ASP A 37 -8.07 -6.41 -17.10
C ASP A 37 -7.72 -7.67 -16.28
N LEU A 38 -6.44 -7.88 -15.97
CA LEU A 38 -5.96 -9.10 -15.33
C LEU A 38 -6.04 -9.07 -13.80
N ILE A 39 -6.08 -7.88 -13.19
CA ILE A 39 -6.13 -7.72 -11.73
C ILE A 39 -7.58 -7.69 -11.30
N GLU A 40 -8.06 -8.70 -10.56
CA GLU A 40 -9.43 -8.76 -10.05
C GLU A 40 -9.57 -8.07 -8.69
N ALA A 41 -8.59 -8.22 -7.81
CA ALA A 41 -8.61 -7.61 -6.50
C ALA A 41 -7.21 -7.27 -5.97
N VAL A 42 -7.14 -6.24 -5.13
CA VAL A 42 -5.96 -5.82 -4.37
C VAL A 42 -6.36 -5.72 -2.90
N ILE A 43 -5.76 -6.54 -2.06
CA ILE A 43 -6.10 -6.67 -0.63
C ILE A 43 -4.90 -6.23 0.20
N LEU A 44 -5.00 -5.06 0.85
CA LEU A 44 -3.97 -4.57 1.76
C LEU A 44 -4.09 -5.31 3.09
N LEU A 45 -3.02 -6.00 3.48
CA LEU A 45 -2.96 -6.74 4.74
C LEU A 45 -2.47 -5.84 5.88
N PRO A 46 -2.71 -6.24 7.14
CA PRO A 46 -2.08 -5.63 8.30
C PRO A 46 -0.55 -5.64 8.23
N GLU A 47 0.03 -4.63 8.88
CA GLU A 47 1.46 -4.58 9.16
C GLU A 47 1.89 -5.72 10.10
N LYS A 48 3.20 -6.03 10.10
CA LYS A 48 3.81 -7.01 11.01
C LYS A 48 3.21 -8.42 10.92
N ILE A 49 2.61 -8.80 9.79
CA ILE A 49 2.21 -10.19 9.52
C ILE A 49 3.39 -11.06 9.07
N PHE A 50 4.40 -10.46 8.42
CA PHE A 50 5.58 -11.18 7.95
C PHE A 50 6.74 -11.08 8.94
N TYR A 51 7.42 -12.19 9.18
CA TYR A 51 8.54 -12.28 10.11
C TYR A 51 9.72 -11.35 9.78
N ASN A 52 9.91 -11.05 8.49
CA ASN A 52 11.10 -10.37 7.96
C ASN A 52 10.91 -8.87 7.75
N THR A 53 9.71 -8.33 7.91
CA THR A 53 9.43 -6.90 7.71
C THR A 53 8.22 -6.44 8.50
N ASN A 54 8.27 -5.20 8.97
CA ASN A 54 7.10 -4.55 9.57
C ASN A 54 6.14 -3.99 8.52
N ALA A 55 6.56 -3.88 7.26
CA ALA A 55 5.74 -3.32 6.19
C ALA A 55 4.47 -4.16 5.97
N PRO A 56 3.35 -3.53 5.58
CA PRO A 56 2.15 -4.25 5.21
C PRO A 56 2.40 -5.01 3.90
N GLY A 57 1.92 -6.25 3.84
CA GLY A 57 1.86 -6.99 2.59
C GLY A 57 0.57 -6.71 1.83
N VAL A 58 0.55 -7.16 0.58
CA VAL A 58 -0.63 -7.07 -0.27
C VAL A 58 -0.87 -8.41 -0.96
N ILE A 59 -2.13 -8.80 -1.08
CA ILE A 59 -2.54 -9.90 -1.95
C ILE A 59 -3.09 -9.30 -3.23
N ILE A 60 -2.51 -9.68 -4.36
CA ILE A 60 -3.06 -9.35 -5.68
C ILE A 60 -3.68 -10.62 -6.26
N VAL A 61 -4.97 -10.54 -6.54
CA VAL A 61 -5.71 -11.59 -7.24
C VAL A 61 -5.66 -11.30 -8.72
N LEU A 62 -5.04 -12.21 -9.47
CA LEU A 62 -5.02 -12.20 -10.93
C LEU A 62 -6.11 -13.15 -11.46
N ASN A 63 -6.94 -12.68 -12.38
CA ASN A 63 -7.95 -13.51 -13.03
C ASN A 63 -8.06 -13.17 -14.52
N LYS A 64 -7.85 -14.17 -15.38
CA LYS A 64 -8.04 -14.06 -16.83
C LYS A 64 -9.48 -14.29 -17.27
N ASN A 65 -10.29 -14.93 -16.42
CA ASN A 65 -11.68 -15.27 -16.70
C ASN A 65 -12.60 -14.62 -15.66
N LYS A 66 -12.60 -13.28 -15.64
CA LYS A 66 -13.51 -12.50 -14.80
C LYS A 66 -14.95 -12.72 -15.24
N ALA A 67 -15.84 -12.89 -14.27
CA ALA A 67 -17.27 -12.83 -14.50
C ALA A 67 -17.66 -11.46 -15.06
N GLN A 68 -18.74 -11.39 -15.84
CA GLN A 68 -19.06 -10.23 -16.67
C GLN A 68 -19.24 -8.95 -15.84
N GLU A 69 -19.80 -9.07 -14.64
CA GLU A 69 -20.00 -7.99 -13.68
C GLU A 69 -18.71 -7.43 -13.06
N ARG A 70 -17.60 -8.19 -13.11
CA ARG A 70 -16.28 -7.82 -12.58
C ARG A 70 -15.32 -7.28 -13.65
N LYS A 71 -15.66 -7.42 -14.94
CA LYS A 71 -14.81 -6.96 -16.04
C LYS A 71 -14.68 -5.44 -16.03
N GLY A 72 -13.49 -4.95 -16.36
CA GLY A 72 -13.18 -3.52 -16.37
C GLY A 72 -13.14 -2.89 -14.97
N LYS A 73 -13.10 -3.70 -13.91
CA LYS A 73 -13.11 -3.27 -12.52
C LYS A 73 -12.08 -4.03 -11.68
N ILE A 74 -11.64 -3.38 -10.62
CA ILE A 74 -10.75 -3.92 -9.59
C ILE A 74 -11.41 -3.70 -8.23
N LEU A 75 -11.49 -4.76 -7.42
CA LEU A 75 -11.91 -4.64 -6.02
C LEU A 75 -10.72 -4.32 -5.14
N PHE A 76 -10.77 -3.19 -4.46
CA PHE A 76 -9.81 -2.81 -3.44
C PHE A 76 -10.37 -3.16 -2.06
N ILE A 77 -9.59 -3.85 -1.22
CA ILE A 77 -9.97 -4.19 0.16
C ILE A 77 -8.87 -3.69 1.10
N ASN A 78 -9.25 -2.87 2.08
CA ASN A 78 -8.37 -2.37 3.12
C ASN A 78 -8.55 -3.19 4.40
N ALA A 79 -7.74 -4.23 4.56
CA ALA A 79 -7.70 -5.05 5.77
C ALA A 79 -6.59 -4.63 6.74
N SER A 80 -5.95 -3.47 6.56
CA SER A 80 -4.81 -3.02 7.38
C SER A 80 -5.07 -3.02 8.89
N ARG A 81 -6.31 -2.68 9.30
CA ARG A 81 -6.76 -2.67 10.71
C ARG A 81 -7.43 -3.97 11.16
N LYS A 82 -7.40 -5.04 10.36
CA LYS A 82 -8.05 -6.32 10.65
C LYS A 82 -7.04 -7.34 11.14
N TYR A 83 -6.57 -7.19 12.37
CA TYR A 83 -5.61 -8.12 12.97
C TYR A 83 -5.89 -8.35 14.45
N ILE A 84 -5.29 -9.43 14.96
CA ILE A 84 -5.08 -9.66 16.37
C ILE A 84 -3.56 -9.81 16.62
N PRO A 85 -3.06 -9.54 17.83
CA PRO A 85 -1.68 -9.89 18.18
C PRO A 85 -1.43 -11.38 17.95
N HIS A 86 -0.26 -11.73 17.40
CA HIS A 86 0.09 -13.12 17.18
C HIS A 86 0.20 -13.86 18.53
N PRO A 87 -0.42 -15.04 18.70
CA PRO A 87 -0.52 -15.72 20.00
C PRO A 87 0.85 -16.07 20.59
N GLU A 88 1.80 -16.43 19.74
CA GLU A 88 3.14 -16.86 20.17
C GLU A 88 4.22 -15.77 20.06
N ILE A 89 4.01 -14.76 19.21
CA ILE A 89 5.07 -13.82 18.80
C ILE A 89 4.57 -12.39 18.96
N LYS A 90 4.79 -11.82 20.15
CA LYS A 90 4.22 -10.51 20.55
C LYS A 90 4.48 -9.34 19.58
N LYS A 91 5.55 -9.40 18.78
CA LYS A 91 5.90 -8.36 17.80
C LYS A 91 5.18 -8.49 16.46
N LEU A 92 4.50 -9.61 16.22
CA LEU A 92 3.78 -9.88 14.98
C LEU A 92 2.27 -9.77 15.20
N ASN A 93 1.59 -9.45 14.11
CA ASN A 93 0.14 -9.51 13.99
C ASN A 93 -0.25 -10.78 13.24
N THR A 94 -1.49 -11.23 13.42
CA THR A 94 -2.08 -12.31 12.62
C THR A 94 -3.53 -12.00 12.29
N LEU A 95 -4.06 -12.67 11.27
CA LEU A 95 -5.47 -12.62 10.94
C LEU A 95 -6.21 -13.68 11.76
N SER A 96 -7.24 -13.29 12.51
CA SER A 96 -8.19 -14.23 13.10
C SER A 96 -9.04 -14.89 12.00
N GLU A 97 -9.66 -16.03 12.31
CA GLU A 97 -10.59 -16.70 11.39
C GLU A 97 -11.74 -15.77 10.97
N GLU A 98 -12.24 -14.94 11.88
CA GLU A 98 -13.27 -13.94 11.60
C GLU A 98 -12.78 -12.89 10.60
N ASN A 99 -11.57 -12.38 10.76
CA ASN A 99 -10.98 -11.42 9.83
C ASN A 99 -10.81 -12.05 8.43
N ILE A 100 -10.31 -13.29 8.36
CA ILE A 100 -10.16 -14.03 7.09
C ILE A 100 -11.52 -14.23 6.42
N LYS A 101 -12.53 -14.65 7.20
CA LYS A 101 -13.90 -14.88 6.71
C LYS A 101 -14.48 -13.60 6.13
N ARG A 102 -14.40 -12.48 6.87
CA ARG A 102 -14.89 -11.17 6.41
C ARG A 102 -14.23 -10.72 5.11
N ILE A 103 -12.90 -10.79 5.01
CA ILE A 103 -12.16 -10.43 3.78
C ILE A 103 -12.61 -11.34 2.62
N SER A 104 -12.73 -12.64 2.88
CA SER A 104 -13.10 -13.64 1.88
C SER A 104 -14.53 -13.44 1.38
N GLU A 105 -15.48 -13.14 2.25
CA GLU A 105 -16.88 -12.85 1.92
C GLU A 105 -16.98 -11.61 1.03
N VAL A 106 -16.34 -10.51 1.41
CA VAL A 106 -16.33 -9.27 0.62
C VAL A 106 -15.76 -9.50 -0.79
N TYR A 107 -14.69 -10.28 -0.90
CA TYR A 107 -14.13 -10.63 -2.20
C TYR A 107 -15.03 -11.58 -3.02
N LYS A 108 -15.64 -12.59 -2.38
CA LYS A 108 -16.53 -13.55 -3.03
C LYS A 108 -17.80 -12.88 -3.53
N GLU A 109 -18.41 -12.01 -2.72
CA GLU A 109 -19.61 -11.25 -3.07
C GLU A 109 -19.32 -10.06 -3.97
N PHE A 110 -18.05 -9.66 -4.12
CA PHE A 110 -17.65 -8.48 -4.90
C PHE A 110 -18.40 -7.22 -4.42
N LYS A 111 -18.32 -6.97 -3.11
CA LYS A 111 -19.13 -5.97 -2.41
C LYS A 111 -18.32 -4.75 -2.00
N GLU A 112 -18.93 -3.58 -2.10
CA GLU A 112 -18.42 -2.34 -1.51
C GLU A 112 -18.90 -2.19 -0.07
N ILE A 113 -17.99 -1.80 0.80
CA ILE A 113 -18.27 -1.50 2.20
C ILE A 113 -17.47 -0.26 2.54
N GLU A 114 -18.17 0.79 2.95
CA GLU A 114 -17.54 2.05 3.35
C GLU A 114 -16.43 1.81 4.39
N GLY A 115 -15.28 2.44 4.18
CA GLY A 115 -14.11 2.25 5.03
C GLY A 115 -13.35 0.93 4.87
N PHE A 116 -13.84 -0.02 4.05
CA PHE A 116 -13.28 -1.36 3.99
C PHE A 116 -13.05 -1.90 2.58
N SER A 117 -13.94 -1.64 1.63
CA SER A 117 -13.76 -2.05 0.24
C SER A 117 -14.43 -1.10 -0.75
N LYS A 118 -13.83 -0.98 -1.93
CA LYS A 118 -14.35 -0.18 -3.05
C LYS A 118 -14.06 -0.89 -4.37
N ILE A 119 -15.02 -0.85 -5.29
CA ILE A 119 -14.89 -1.32 -6.66
C ILE A 119 -14.55 -0.12 -7.52
N VAL A 120 -13.43 -0.22 -8.23
CA VAL A 120 -12.88 0.89 -8.99
C VAL A 120 -12.73 0.50 -10.44
N GLU A 121 -13.17 1.36 -11.35
CA GLU A 121 -13.02 1.15 -12.79
C GLU A 121 -11.56 1.31 -13.23
N LEU A 122 -11.14 0.56 -14.26
CA LEU A 122 -9.78 0.68 -14.80
C LEU A 122 -9.42 2.10 -15.25
N LYS A 123 -10.42 2.91 -15.64
CA LYS A 123 -10.23 4.31 -16.03
C LYS A 123 -9.80 5.18 -14.86
N GLU A 124 -10.39 4.99 -13.68
CA GLU A 124 -10.01 5.71 -12.45
C GLU A 124 -8.58 5.32 -12.05
N VAL A 125 -8.23 4.04 -12.13
CA VAL A 125 -6.87 3.56 -11.89
C VAL A 125 -5.86 4.15 -12.90
N ALA A 126 -6.25 4.28 -14.17
CA ALA A 126 -5.40 4.90 -15.19
C ALA A 126 -5.18 6.40 -14.93
N ASN A 127 -6.21 7.11 -14.46
CA ASN A 127 -6.10 8.52 -14.06
C ASN A 127 -5.16 8.70 -12.85
N ASN A 128 -5.13 7.73 -11.95
CA ASN A 128 -4.20 7.66 -10.83
C ASN A 128 -2.84 7.07 -11.21
N ASP A 129 -2.43 7.19 -12.47
CA ASP A 129 -1.12 6.78 -12.96
C ASP A 129 -0.80 5.28 -12.75
N TYR A 130 -1.85 4.44 -12.79
CA TYR A 130 -1.81 3.02 -12.47
C TYR A 130 -1.35 2.73 -11.04
N ASN A 131 -1.50 3.67 -10.11
CA ASN A 131 -1.21 3.45 -8.70
C ASN A 131 -2.31 2.57 -8.07
N LEU A 132 -1.91 1.43 -7.52
CA LEU A 132 -2.80 0.46 -6.88
C LEU A 132 -2.75 0.54 -5.36
N ASN A 133 -2.20 1.62 -4.79
CA ASN A 133 -2.22 1.83 -3.35
C ASN A 133 -3.69 1.90 -2.87
N VAL A 134 -4.06 0.95 -2.02
CA VAL A 134 -5.43 0.78 -1.54
C VAL A 134 -5.94 2.03 -0.83
N SER A 135 -5.08 2.77 -0.12
CA SER A 135 -5.47 3.97 0.62
C SER A 135 -5.95 5.13 -0.26
N ILE A 136 -5.63 5.12 -1.57
CA ILE A 136 -6.16 6.10 -2.54
C ILE A 136 -7.66 5.88 -2.77
N TYR A 137 -8.11 4.63 -2.67
CA TYR A 137 -9.48 4.23 -3.03
C TYR A 137 -10.35 3.92 -1.82
N VAL A 138 -9.73 3.44 -0.73
CA VAL A 138 -10.42 2.99 0.49
C VAL A 138 -9.74 3.63 1.69
N SER A 139 -10.30 4.75 2.14
CA SER A 139 -9.94 5.37 3.41
C SER A 139 -10.71 4.69 4.54
N PRO A 140 -10.04 4.12 5.56
CA PRO A 140 -10.73 3.59 6.73
C PRO A 140 -11.65 4.64 7.34
N LEU A 141 -12.82 4.23 7.82
CA LEU A 141 -13.61 5.06 8.71
C LEU A 141 -12.79 5.24 9.98
N GLU A 142 -12.22 6.42 10.16
CA GLU A 142 -11.63 6.83 11.42
C GLU A 142 -12.77 7.25 12.35
N GLU A 143 -12.76 6.77 13.58
CA GLU A 143 -13.23 7.64 14.65
C GLU A 143 -12.26 8.82 14.61
N GLU A 144 -12.73 10.04 14.37
CA GLU A 144 -11.90 11.23 14.41
C GLU A 144 -11.17 11.27 15.76
N GLU A 145 -9.93 10.78 15.82
CA GLU A 145 -9.03 11.19 16.87
C GLU A 145 -8.92 12.70 16.69
N LYS A 146 -9.36 13.46 17.70
CA LYS A 146 -9.20 14.91 17.73
C LYS A 146 -7.71 15.21 17.71
N ILE A 147 -7.11 15.31 16.53
CA ILE A 147 -5.76 15.79 16.35
C ILE A 147 -5.78 17.25 16.77
N ASP A 148 -5.05 17.60 17.83
CA ASP A 148 -4.80 18.99 18.14
C ASP A 148 -3.86 19.54 17.05
N LEU A 149 -4.46 20.22 16.05
CA LEU A 149 -3.75 20.84 14.94
C LEU A 149 -2.63 21.77 15.43
N ARG A 150 -2.76 22.34 16.63
CA ARG A 150 -1.74 23.19 17.24
C ARG A 150 -0.53 22.38 17.69
N GLU A 151 -0.76 21.22 18.33
CA GLU A 151 0.32 20.35 18.78
C GLU A 151 1.12 19.82 17.59
N GLU A 152 0.44 19.39 16.53
CA GLU A 152 1.11 18.88 15.32
C GLU A 152 1.87 19.99 14.58
N TYR A 153 1.33 21.20 14.51
CA TYR A 153 2.02 22.35 13.96
C TYR A 153 3.29 22.71 14.76
N GLU A 154 3.24 22.65 16.10
CA GLU A 154 4.41 22.88 16.94
C GLU A 154 5.47 21.77 16.78
N LYS A 155 5.06 20.51 16.62
CA LYS A 155 5.98 19.40 16.29
C LYS A 155 6.68 19.64 14.95
N LEU A 156 5.93 19.98 13.90
CA LEU A 156 6.47 20.30 12.58
C LEU A 156 7.46 21.47 12.65
N LYS A 157 7.12 22.52 13.40
CA LYS A 157 7.98 23.70 13.58
C LYS A 157 9.28 23.34 14.29
N LYS A 158 9.23 22.52 15.35
CA LYS A 158 10.43 22.02 16.04
C LYS A 158 11.30 21.18 15.11
N LEU A 159 10.70 20.25 14.37
CA LEU A 159 11.42 19.39 13.44
C LEU A 159 12.13 20.19 12.35
N ASN A 160 11.48 21.22 11.78
CA ASN A 160 12.09 22.12 10.81
C ASN A 160 13.27 22.91 11.40
N LYS A 161 13.17 23.33 12.66
CA LYS A 161 14.27 24.01 13.35
C LYS A 161 15.48 23.08 13.51
N GLU A 162 15.26 21.88 14.03
CA GLU A 162 16.32 20.87 14.16
C GLU A 162 16.95 20.51 12.81
N TYR A 163 16.13 20.39 11.76
CA TYR A 163 16.61 20.14 10.41
C TYR A 163 17.52 21.26 9.91
N SER A 164 17.12 22.53 10.09
CA SER A 164 17.92 23.70 9.70
C SER A 164 19.23 23.77 10.47
N GLU A 165 19.22 23.48 11.77
CA GLU A 165 20.44 23.44 12.60
C GLU A 165 21.41 22.35 12.12
N LYS A 166 20.90 21.14 11.84
CA LYS A 166 21.70 20.05 11.27
C LYS A 166 22.23 20.39 9.87
N PHE A 167 21.44 21.08 9.05
CA PHE A 167 21.84 21.47 7.71
C PHE A 167 23.00 22.46 7.73
N LYS A 168 22.96 23.47 8.62
CA LYS A 168 24.08 24.39 8.82
C LYS A 168 25.36 23.69 9.28
N LEU A 169 25.23 22.68 10.14
CA LEU A 169 26.37 21.89 10.58
C LEU A 169 27.02 21.16 9.39
N VAL A 170 26.20 20.59 8.49
CA VAL A 170 26.69 19.96 7.25
C VAL A 170 27.36 20.98 6.34
N GLU A 171 26.78 22.17 6.15
CA GLU A 171 27.40 23.25 5.37
C GLU A 171 28.78 23.62 5.94
N GLY A 172 28.91 23.74 7.26
CA GLY A 172 30.19 24.02 7.92
C GLY A 172 31.25 22.96 7.64
N TYR A 173 30.89 21.67 7.71
CA TYR A 173 31.82 20.59 7.37
C TYR A 173 32.22 20.60 5.89
N ILE A 174 31.30 20.96 4.99
CA ILE A 174 31.59 21.06 3.56
C ILE A 174 32.55 22.24 3.29
N GLU A 175 32.31 23.40 3.88
CA GLU A 175 33.21 24.56 3.75
C GLU A 175 34.63 24.26 4.24
N GLU A 176 34.76 23.56 5.37
CA GLU A 176 36.05 23.15 5.91
C GLU A 176 36.76 22.16 4.99
N ALA A 177 36.04 21.17 4.44
CA ALA A 177 36.58 20.21 3.48
C ALA A 177 37.05 20.88 2.18
N LEU A 178 36.28 21.84 1.65
CA LEU A 178 36.62 22.57 0.43
C LEU A 178 37.87 23.45 0.60
N LYS A 179 38.06 24.06 1.78
CA LYS A 179 39.29 24.77 2.14
C LYS A 179 40.51 23.85 2.18
N VAL A 180 40.36 22.64 2.74
CA VAL A 180 41.45 21.65 2.78
C VAL A 180 41.83 21.15 1.39
N LEU A 181 40.85 21.05 0.49
CA LEU A 181 41.04 20.62 -0.90
C LEU A 181 41.51 21.75 -1.84
N GLY A 182 41.51 23.00 -1.38
CA GLY A 182 41.98 24.16 -2.14
C GLY A 182 41.03 24.60 -3.27
N GLU A 183 39.76 24.21 -3.18
CA GLU A 183 38.72 24.61 -4.15
C GLU A 183 38.07 25.97 -3.80
N ILE A 184 38.29 26.46 -2.58
CA ILE A 184 37.90 27.80 -2.09
C ILE A 184 38.92 28.30 -1.06
#